data_AF-A0A7J9ZZR0-F1
#
_entry.id   AF-A0A7J9ZZR0-F1
#
_cell.length_a   1.000
_cell.length_b   1.000
_cell.length_c   1.000
_cell.angle_alpha   90.00
_cell.angle_beta   90.00
_cell.angle_gamma   90.00
#
_symmetry.space_group_name_H-M   'P 1'
#
loop_
_entity.id
_entity.type
_entity.pdbx_description
1 polymer ?
#
loop_
_entity_poly.entity_id
_entity_poly.type
_entity_poly.pdbx_seq_one_letter_code
_entity_poly.pdbx_strand_id
1 'polypeptide(L)'
;MFDVIIAGCGPTGAMLAAELRLHDVRVLVLEKETEPVSFVRIVGLHIRSIELMAMRGLLERIREHGRQRPAGGFFAAINKPAPEGLDSAYAYLLGIPQPVIVHLLEEHAIELGAQVRRGCAVADFEQDDEGVTVELADGERLRSRYLVGCDGGRSTVRKLLGVGFPGEPSRTETLMGEMEVGVPQEEIAGTDFGVHSPRWLSRFGDATRLAERYRAGRVLLAGDAAHIHPP
;
A
#
# COMPACT_ATOMS: atom_id res chain seq x y z
N MET A 1 3.83 -26.36 5.42
CA MET A 1 2.50 -25.79 5.12
C MET A 1 2.46 -24.40 5.73
N PHE A 2 2.05 -23.37 5.00
CA PHE A 2 1.90 -22.03 5.57
C PHE A 2 0.57 -21.91 6.30
N ASP A 3 0.50 -21.07 7.32
CA ASP A 3 -0.77 -20.77 7.97
C ASP A 3 -1.52 -19.71 7.15
N VAL A 4 -0.80 -18.68 6.68
CA VAL A 4 -1.36 -17.61 5.84
C VAL A 4 -0.46 -17.36 4.63
N ILE A 5 -1.07 -17.29 3.44
CA ILE A 5 -0.45 -16.71 2.25
C ILE A 5 -1.03 -15.30 2.04
N ILE A 6 -0.16 -14.34 1.72
CA ILE A 6 -0.53 -12.95 1.39
C ILE A 6 -0.15 -12.69 -0.07
N ALA A 7 -1.10 -12.22 -0.88
CA ALA A 7 -0.85 -11.81 -2.26
C ALA A 7 -0.55 -10.30 -2.29
N GLY A 8 0.68 -9.91 -2.61
CA GLY A 8 1.16 -8.54 -2.68
C GLY A 8 1.99 -8.11 -1.46
N CYS A 9 3.19 -7.59 -1.70
CA CYS A 9 4.12 -7.06 -0.69
C CYS A 9 4.19 -5.52 -0.71
N GLY A 10 3.04 -4.87 -0.95
CA GLY A 10 2.86 -3.45 -0.68
C GLY A 10 2.86 -3.15 0.84
N PRO A 11 2.62 -1.89 1.25
CA PRO A 11 2.64 -1.51 2.66
C PRO A 11 1.61 -2.30 3.48
N THR A 12 0.44 -2.58 2.91
CA THR A 12 -0.61 -3.41 3.53
C THR A 12 -0.15 -4.84 3.79
N GLY A 13 0.43 -5.49 2.78
CA GLY A 13 0.85 -6.90 2.87
C GLY A 13 2.03 -7.07 3.82
N ALA A 14 3.01 -6.17 3.75
CA ALA A 14 4.17 -6.17 4.65
C ALA A 14 3.76 -5.94 6.12
N MET A 15 2.88 -4.96 6.38
CA MET A 15 2.38 -4.71 7.73
C MET A 15 1.57 -5.91 8.26
N LEU A 16 0.69 -6.48 7.45
CA LEU A 16 -0.08 -7.68 7.83
C LEU A 16 0.84 -8.87 8.13
N ALA A 17 1.88 -9.08 7.31
CA ALA A 17 2.86 -10.14 7.54
C ALA A 17 3.57 -9.96 8.89
N ALA A 18 4.02 -8.74 9.21
CA ALA A 18 4.64 -8.42 10.48
C ALA A 18 3.69 -8.70 11.67
N GLU A 19 2.44 -8.22 11.61
CA GLU A 19 1.44 -8.46 12.66
C GLU A 19 1.20 -9.94 12.93
N LEU A 20 1.07 -10.74 11.88
CA LEU A 20 0.86 -12.18 12.01
C LEU A 20 2.09 -12.88 12.63
N ARG A 21 3.30 -12.42 12.30
CA ARG A 21 4.54 -12.98 12.86
C ARG A 21 4.74 -12.70 14.34
N LEU A 22 4.13 -11.66 14.89
CA LEU A 22 4.11 -11.42 16.35
C LEU A 22 3.38 -12.53 17.13
N HIS A 23 2.59 -13.37 16.44
CA HIS A 23 1.79 -14.44 17.03
C HIS A 23 2.14 -15.83 16.47
N ASP A 24 3.40 -16.02 16.05
CA ASP A 24 3.95 -17.30 15.55
C ASP A 24 3.23 -17.92 14.34
N VAL A 25 2.42 -17.14 13.61
CA VAL A 25 1.77 -17.59 12.37
C VAL A 25 2.81 -17.75 11.27
N ARG A 26 2.86 -18.88 10.54
CA ARG A 26 3.78 -19.04 9.41
C ARG A 26 3.22 -18.34 8.17
N VAL A 27 3.91 -17.28 7.75
CA VAL A 27 3.46 -16.39 6.68
C VAL A 27 4.35 -16.52 5.45
N LEU A 28 3.72 -16.63 4.28
CA LEU A 28 4.35 -16.43 2.98
C LEU A 28 3.70 -15.25 2.26
N VAL A 29 4.50 -14.29 1.85
CA VAL A 29 4.09 -13.16 1.00
C VAL A 29 4.57 -13.42 -0.44
N LEU A 30 3.65 -13.29 -1.39
CA LEU A 30 3.89 -13.47 -2.83
C LEU A 30 3.77 -12.11 -3.53
N GLU A 31 4.87 -11.60 -4.06
CA GLU A 31 4.93 -10.33 -4.78
C GLU A 31 5.20 -10.57 -6.26
N LYS A 32 4.39 -9.96 -7.14
CA LYS A 32 4.52 -10.12 -8.59
C LYS A 32 5.75 -9.42 -9.16
N GLU A 33 6.12 -8.27 -8.61
CA GLU A 33 7.27 -7.50 -9.10
C GLU A 33 8.59 -8.12 -8.62
N THR A 34 9.55 -8.25 -9.53
CA THR A 34 10.89 -8.78 -9.20
C THR A 34 11.73 -7.76 -8.43
N GLU A 35 11.51 -6.48 -8.67
CA GLU A 35 12.20 -5.36 -8.03
C GLU A 35 11.19 -4.40 -7.39
N PRO A 36 11.56 -3.68 -6.31
CA PRO A 36 10.74 -2.60 -5.79
C PRO A 36 10.49 -1.51 -6.84
N VAL A 37 9.29 -0.92 -6.80
CA VAL A 37 8.93 0.17 -7.71
C VAL A 37 9.84 1.38 -7.46
N SER A 38 10.50 1.87 -8.51
CA SER A 38 11.55 2.89 -8.42
C SER A 38 11.06 4.34 -8.43
N PHE A 39 9.81 4.61 -8.83
CA PHE A 39 9.30 5.97 -8.86
C PHE A 39 8.80 6.44 -7.49
N VAL A 40 9.22 7.65 -7.10
CA VAL A 40 8.92 8.23 -5.78
C VAL A 40 7.51 8.81 -5.77
N ARG A 41 6.56 8.04 -5.25
CA ARG A 41 5.33 8.62 -4.67
C ARG A 41 5.66 9.04 -3.25
N ILE A 42 5.53 10.32 -2.92
CA ILE A 42 5.59 10.76 -1.52
C ILE A 42 4.26 10.36 -0.88
N VAL A 43 4.33 9.66 0.25
CA VAL A 43 3.17 9.36 1.08
C VAL A 43 3.30 10.09 2.41
N GLY A 44 2.15 10.48 2.97
CA GLY A 44 2.07 10.98 4.33
C GLY A 44 1.57 9.87 5.25
N LEU A 45 2.35 9.50 6.27
CA LEU A 45 1.77 8.77 7.40
C LEU A 45 0.98 9.76 8.24
N HIS A 46 -0.31 9.50 8.38
CA HIS A 46 -1.19 10.25 9.27
C HIS A 46 -1.03 9.78 10.72
N ILE A 47 -1.52 10.59 11.64
CA ILE A 47 -1.41 10.44 13.10
C ILE A 47 -1.66 8.99 13.54
N ARG A 48 -2.75 8.36 13.08
CA ARG A 48 -3.06 6.98 13.48
C ARG A 48 -2.04 5.96 13.00
N SER A 49 -1.52 6.09 11.78
CA SER A 49 -0.46 5.22 11.29
C SER A 49 0.83 5.42 12.08
N ILE A 50 1.16 6.66 12.45
CA ILE A 50 2.32 6.97 13.29
C ILE A 50 2.21 6.30 14.67
N GLU A 51 1.03 6.39 15.30
CA GLU A 51 0.74 5.68 16.54
C GLU A 51 0.91 4.16 16.41
N LEU A 52 0.40 3.56 15.32
CA LEU A 52 0.55 2.13 15.07
C LEU A 52 2.01 1.73 14.89
N MET A 53 2.82 2.53 14.20
CA MET A 53 4.26 2.30 14.10
C MET A 53 4.95 2.41 15.46
N ALA A 54 4.52 3.35 16.30
CA ALA A 54 5.05 3.50 17.67
C ALA A 54 4.71 2.29 18.54
N MET A 55 3.47 1.79 18.47
CA MET A 55 3.02 0.59 19.19
C MET A 55 3.77 -0.69 18.78
N ARG A 56 4.53 -0.65 17.68
CA ARG A 56 5.39 -1.75 17.21
C ARG A 56 6.89 -1.47 17.32
N GLY A 57 7.27 -0.34 17.93
CA GLY A 57 8.68 0.05 18.06
C GLY A 57 9.35 0.44 16.73
N LEU A 58 8.58 0.65 15.67
CA LEU A 58 9.07 0.97 14.32
C LEU A 58 9.26 2.46 14.07
N LEU A 59 8.63 3.30 14.90
CA LEU A 59 8.52 4.71 14.62
C LEU A 59 9.89 5.40 14.51
N GLU A 60 10.84 5.12 15.41
CA GLU A 60 12.15 5.78 15.38
C GLU A 60 12.92 5.48 14.10
N ARG A 61 12.98 4.20 13.70
CA ARG A 61 13.56 3.76 12.42
C ARG A 61 12.91 4.47 11.23
N ILE A 62 11.59 4.58 11.21
CA ILE A 62 10.85 5.25 10.11
C ILE A 62 11.12 6.76 10.10
N ARG A 63 11.24 7.40 11.27
CA ARG A 63 11.46 8.85 11.40
C ARG A 63 12.79 9.30 10.85
N GLU A 64 13.84 8.48 10.90
CA GLU A 64 15.16 8.78 10.32
C GLU A 64 15.09 9.03 8.80
N HIS A 65 14.09 8.46 8.14
CA HIS A 65 13.88 8.59 6.69
C HIS A 65 12.73 9.52 6.30
N GLY A 66 12.03 10.09 7.28
CA GLY A 66 10.86 10.94 7.08
C GLY A 66 11.09 12.38 7.49
N ARG A 67 10.20 13.28 7.05
CA ARG A 67 10.16 14.67 7.52
C ARG A 67 8.82 14.94 8.21
N GLN A 68 8.87 15.37 9.46
CA GLN A 68 7.68 15.82 10.17
C GLN A 68 7.13 17.09 9.52
N ARG A 69 5.81 17.14 9.39
CA ARG A 69 5.04 18.27 8.85
C ARG A 69 3.90 18.60 9.81
N PRO A 70 3.52 19.88 9.94
CA PRO A 70 2.33 20.25 10.68
C PRO A 70 1.10 19.51 10.17
N ALA A 71 0.20 19.10 11.06
CA ALA A 71 -1.09 18.52 10.70
C ALA A 71 -2.08 19.62 10.26
N GLY A 72 -1.75 20.35 9.19
CA GLY A 72 -2.57 21.42 8.62
C GLY A 72 -2.61 21.36 7.09
N GLY A 73 -3.60 22.00 6.48
CA GLY A 73 -3.68 22.15 5.02
C GLY A 73 -3.93 20.88 4.22
N PHE A 74 -4.27 19.74 4.84
CA PHE A 74 -4.42 18.46 4.14
C PHE A 74 -5.86 18.16 3.67
N PHE A 75 -6.88 18.80 4.28
CA PHE A 75 -8.25 18.64 3.81
C PHE A 75 -8.51 19.53 2.60
N ALA A 76 -8.60 18.93 1.41
CA ALA A 76 -8.81 19.61 0.13
C ALA A 76 -7.83 20.77 -0.15
N ALA A 77 -6.59 20.67 0.36
CA ALA A 77 -5.58 21.72 0.30
C ALA A 77 -6.01 23.08 0.91
N ILE A 78 -7.08 23.11 1.72
CA ILE A 78 -7.57 24.34 2.34
C ILE A 78 -6.56 24.80 3.38
N ASN A 79 -5.88 25.92 3.11
CA ASN A 79 -4.82 26.44 3.95
C ASN A 79 -5.37 26.89 5.32
N LYS A 80 -5.03 26.13 6.37
CA LYS A 80 -5.38 26.37 7.77
C LYS A 80 -4.23 25.92 8.67
N PRO A 81 -4.03 26.57 9.84
CA PRO A 81 -3.06 26.09 10.82
C PRO A 81 -3.42 24.68 11.29
N ALA A 82 -2.44 23.98 11.86
CA ALA A 82 -2.69 22.69 12.49
C ALA A 82 -3.67 22.88 13.67
N PRO A 83 -4.65 21.97 13.87
CA PRO A 83 -5.56 22.06 15.00
C PRO A 83 -4.81 22.02 16.33
N GLU A 84 -5.20 22.89 17.25
CA GLU A 84 -4.73 22.83 18.64
C GLU A 84 -5.49 21.74 19.41
N GLY A 85 -4.83 21.12 20.39
CA GLY A 85 -5.47 20.15 21.28
C GLY A 85 -5.84 18.82 20.63
N LEU A 86 -5.16 18.42 19.54
CA LEU A 86 -5.29 17.05 19.01
C LEU A 86 -4.93 16.03 20.09
N ASP A 87 -5.85 15.11 20.36
CA ASP A 87 -5.70 14.05 21.38
C ASP A 87 -4.78 12.92 20.89
N SER A 88 -3.49 13.26 20.69
CA SER A 88 -2.44 12.31 20.33
C SER A 88 -1.06 12.87 20.68
N ALA A 89 -0.18 11.99 21.17
CA ALA A 89 1.23 12.31 21.36
C ALA A 89 1.97 12.54 20.02
N TYR A 90 1.36 12.15 18.90
CA TYR A 90 1.94 12.23 17.56
C TYR A 90 1.13 13.15 16.63
N ALA A 91 0.73 14.31 17.13
CA ALA A 91 -0.07 15.32 16.43
C ALA A 91 0.65 16.03 15.26
N TYR A 92 1.22 15.24 14.34
CA TYR A 92 1.91 15.69 13.13
C TYR A 92 1.70 14.69 11.99
N LEU A 93 2.06 15.10 10.77
CA LEU A 93 2.16 14.20 9.61
C LEU A 93 3.63 13.84 9.38
N LEU A 94 3.90 12.64 8.90
CA LEU A 94 5.25 12.24 8.50
C LEU A 94 5.30 11.99 6.99
N GLY A 95 5.93 12.91 6.26
CA GLY A 95 6.18 12.73 4.83
C GLY A 95 7.37 11.82 4.59
N ILE A 96 7.18 10.74 3.84
CA ILE A 96 8.21 9.74 3.54
C ILE A 96 8.01 9.21 2.10
N PRO A 97 9.10 8.94 1.35
CA PRO A 97 8.98 8.25 0.06
C PRO A 97 8.34 6.87 0.23
N GLN A 98 7.32 6.55 -0.59
CA GLN A 98 6.62 5.26 -0.54
C GLN A 98 7.57 4.06 -0.68
N PRO A 99 8.57 4.07 -1.60
CA PRO A 99 9.50 2.94 -1.70
C PRO A 99 10.27 2.69 -0.40
N VAL A 100 10.60 3.75 0.35
CA VAL A 100 11.33 3.65 1.61
C VAL A 100 10.47 3.03 2.71
N ILE A 101 9.24 3.51 2.92
CA ILE A 101 8.36 2.92 3.95
C ILE A 101 8.00 1.48 3.62
N VAL A 102 7.78 1.14 2.34
CA VAL A 102 7.53 -0.25 1.92
C VAL A 102 8.73 -1.14 2.24
N HIS A 103 9.94 -0.68 1.91
CA HIS A 103 11.16 -1.40 2.22
C HIS A 103 11.34 -1.64 3.73
N LEU A 104 11.15 -0.61 4.55
CA LEU A 104 11.26 -0.73 6.01
C LEU A 104 10.22 -1.71 6.61
N LEU A 105 8.99 -1.71 6.09
CA LEU A 105 7.94 -2.63 6.54
C LEU A 105 8.22 -4.08 6.09
N GLU A 106 8.69 -4.28 4.87
CA GLU A 106 9.08 -5.60 4.35
C GLU A 106 10.25 -6.16 5.16
N GLU A 107 11.29 -5.35 5.37
CA GLU A 107 12.45 -5.75 6.17
C GLU A 107 12.05 -6.13 7.58
N HIS A 108 11.18 -5.35 8.23
CA HIS A 108 10.65 -5.70 9.54
C HIS A 108 9.86 -7.01 9.54
N ALA A 109 9.03 -7.25 8.53
CA ALA A 109 8.29 -8.51 8.41
C ALA A 109 9.24 -9.71 8.27
N ILE A 110 10.31 -9.56 7.48
CA ILE A 110 11.35 -10.58 7.29
C ILE A 110 12.14 -10.81 8.59
N GLU A 111 12.52 -9.76 9.31
CA GLU A 111 13.19 -9.84 10.63
C GLU A 111 12.34 -10.64 11.63
N LEU A 112 11.01 -10.50 11.58
CA LEU A 112 10.06 -11.28 12.39
C LEU A 112 9.83 -12.72 11.86
N GLY A 113 10.40 -13.07 10.71
CA GLY A 113 10.38 -14.42 10.13
C GLY A 113 9.32 -14.66 9.06
N ALA A 114 8.73 -13.61 8.47
CA ALA A 114 7.90 -13.76 7.28
C ALA A 114 8.78 -14.15 6.08
N GLN A 115 8.26 -15.06 5.23
CA GLN A 115 8.92 -15.39 3.96
C GLN A 115 8.34 -14.51 2.86
N VAL A 116 9.19 -13.86 2.07
CA VAL A 116 8.77 -13.03 0.93
C VAL A 116 9.36 -13.62 -0.35
N ARG A 117 8.50 -13.92 -1.33
CA ARG A 117 8.90 -14.39 -2.66
C ARG A 117 8.48 -13.35 -3.71
N ARG A 118 9.46 -12.77 -4.38
CA ARG A 118 9.30 -11.81 -5.48
C ARG A 118 9.26 -12.51 -6.84
N GLY A 119 8.69 -11.86 -7.85
CA GLY A 119 8.45 -12.46 -9.17
C GLY A 119 7.38 -13.57 -9.15
N CYS A 120 6.60 -13.68 -8.08
CA CYS A 120 5.61 -14.73 -7.87
C CYS A 120 4.21 -14.11 -7.82
N ALA A 121 3.57 -14.01 -8.99
CA ALA A 121 2.19 -13.54 -9.09
C ALA A 121 1.20 -14.66 -8.78
N VAL A 122 0.23 -14.40 -7.90
CA VAL A 122 -0.96 -15.25 -7.76
C VAL A 122 -1.79 -15.16 -9.04
N ALA A 123 -2.04 -16.30 -9.67
CA ALA A 123 -2.82 -16.43 -10.90
C ALA A 123 -4.22 -16.97 -10.64
N ASP A 124 -4.34 -17.95 -9.74
CA ASP A 124 -5.63 -18.54 -9.34
C ASP A 124 -5.62 -19.03 -7.88
N PHE A 125 -6.78 -19.41 -7.35
CA PHE A 125 -6.89 -20.19 -6.13
C PHE A 125 -8.20 -20.97 -6.03
N GLU A 126 -8.17 -22.07 -5.29
CA GLU A 126 -9.36 -22.80 -4.85
C GLU A 126 -9.35 -22.93 -3.32
N GLN A 127 -10.53 -22.93 -2.70
CA GLN A 127 -10.67 -23.12 -1.26
C GLN A 127 -11.67 -24.21 -0.95
N ASP A 128 -11.43 -24.90 0.15
CA ASP A 128 -12.29 -25.94 0.73
C ASP A 128 -12.42 -25.72 2.24
N ASP A 129 -13.03 -26.67 2.94
CA ASP A 129 -13.26 -26.58 4.38
C ASP A 129 -11.97 -26.55 5.21
N GLU A 130 -10.83 -27.01 4.66
CA GLU A 130 -9.55 -27.15 5.36
C GLU A 130 -8.55 -26.04 5.03
N GLY A 131 -8.63 -25.41 3.85
CA GLY A 131 -7.63 -24.43 3.44
C GLY A 131 -7.85 -23.80 2.07
N VAL A 132 -6.79 -23.16 1.57
CA VAL A 132 -6.73 -22.50 0.27
C VAL A 132 -5.51 -23.02 -0.49
N THR A 133 -5.72 -23.53 -1.70
CA THR A 133 -4.66 -23.84 -2.66
C THR A 133 -4.50 -22.66 -3.61
N VAL A 134 -3.34 -22.02 -3.57
CA VAL A 134 -2.97 -20.87 -4.39
C VAL A 134 -2.14 -21.36 -5.58
N GLU A 135 -2.49 -20.93 -6.78
CA GLU A 135 -1.74 -21.20 -8.01
C GLU A 135 -1.00 -19.94 -8.45
N LEU A 136 0.29 -20.09 -8.70
CA LEU A 136 1.15 -19.02 -9.20
C LEU A 136 1.16 -18.99 -10.73
N ALA A 137 1.58 -17.88 -11.32
CA ALA A 137 1.64 -17.70 -12.77
C ALA A 137 2.57 -18.67 -13.51
N ASP A 138 3.53 -19.28 -12.81
CA ASP A 138 4.43 -20.33 -13.34
C ASP A 138 3.85 -21.75 -13.19
N GLY A 139 2.64 -21.89 -12.62
CA GLY A 139 1.96 -23.16 -12.38
C GLY A 139 2.30 -23.81 -11.04
N GLU A 140 3.18 -23.22 -10.21
CA GLU A 140 3.43 -23.73 -8.85
C GLU A 140 2.16 -23.62 -8.00
N ARG A 141 1.87 -24.67 -7.21
CA ARG A 141 0.72 -24.71 -6.31
C ARG A 141 1.17 -24.74 -4.85
N LEU A 142 0.64 -23.83 -4.06
CA LEU A 142 0.97 -23.65 -2.64
C LEU A 142 -0.28 -23.79 -1.77
N ARG A 143 -0.17 -24.47 -0.64
CA ARG A 143 -1.29 -24.69 0.28
C ARG A 143 -1.12 -23.90 1.57
N SER A 144 -2.21 -23.26 2.01
CA SER A 144 -2.30 -22.53 3.27
C SER A 144 -3.67 -22.68 3.95
N ARG A 145 -3.82 -22.19 5.19
CA ARG A 145 -5.12 -22.19 5.88
C ARG A 145 -5.98 -20.99 5.50
N TYR A 146 -5.35 -19.86 5.16
CA TYR A 146 -5.98 -18.63 4.70
C TYR A 146 -5.16 -17.94 3.62
N LEU A 147 -5.86 -17.23 2.73
CA LEU A 147 -5.28 -16.32 1.74
C LEU A 147 -5.76 -14.90 2.02
N VAL A 148 -4.87 -13.91 1.96
CA VAL A 148 -5.25 -12.49 2.03
C VAL A 148 -4.77 -11.75 0.78
N GLY A 149 -5.71 -11.16 0.04
CA GLY A 149 -5.43 -10.28 -1.08
C GLY A 149 -5.03 -8.88 -0.60
N CYS A 150 -3.76 -8.54 -0.79
CA CYS A 150 -3.17 -7.22 -0.58
C CYS A 150 -2.56 -6.68 -1.90
N ASP A 151 -3.12 -7.11 -3.04
CA ASP A 151 -2.59 -7.04 -4.40
C ASP A 151 -3.08 -5.83 -5.21
N GLY A 152 -3.44 -4.74 -4.51
CA GLY A 152 -3.69 -3.43 -5.11
C GLY A 152 -5.10 -3.24 -5.70
N GLY A 153 -5.35 -2.03 -6.24
CA GLY A 153 -6.67 -1.62 -6.74
C GLY A 153 -7.26 -2.50 -7.86
N ARG A 154 -6.39 -3.19 -8.61
CA ARG A 154 -6.74 -4.13 -9.68
C ARG A 154 -6.69 -5.61 -9.25
N SER A 155 -6.74 -5.87 -7.95
CA SER A 155 -6.66 -7.16 -7.28
C SER A 155 -7.16 -8.34 -8.11
N THR A 156 -6.29 -9.32 -8.32
CA THR A 156 -6.60 -10.64 -8.88
C THR A 156 -7.45 -11.41 -7.88
N VAL A 157 -7.09 -11.39 -6.59
CA VAL A 157 -7.80 -12.13 -5.54
C VAL A 157 -9.27 -11.70 -5.46
N ARG A 158 -9.58 -10.40 -5.45
CA ARG A 158 -10.96 -9.89 -5.42
C ARG A 158 -11.78 -10.37 -6.62
N LYS A 159 -11.19 -10.34 -7.82
CA LYS A 159 -11.87 -10.73 -9.07
C LYS A 159 -12.20 -12.21 -9.09
N LEU A 160 -11.26 -13.07 -8.69
CA LEU A 160 -11.47 -14.52 -8.61
C LEU A 160 -12.50 -14.91 -7.56
N LEU A 161 -12.58 -14.17 -6.44
CA LEU A 161 -13.67 -14.35 -5.47
C LEU A 161 -15.06 -13.96 -6.00
N GLY A 162 -15.14 -13.29 -7.16
CA GLY A 162 -16.39 -12.72 -7.65
C GLY A 162 -16.98 -11.65 -6.71
N VAL A 163 -16.13 -10.98 -5.91
CA VAL A 163 -16.58 -9.91 -5.01
C VAL A 163 -16.80 -8.64 -5.82
N GLY A 164 -18.03 -8.11 -5.77
CA GLY A 164 -18.38 -6.86 -6.42
C GLY A 164 -17.53 -5.70 -5.90
N PHE A 165 -17.31 -4.72 -6.78
CA PHE A 165 -16.58 -3.50 -6.45
C PHE A 165 -17.39 -2.23 -6.82
N PRO A 166 -18.57 -2.06 -6.20
CA PRO A 166 -19.47 -0.94 -6.46
C PRO A 166 -18.86 0.39 -6.02
N GLY A 167 -19.42 1.47 -6.57
CA GLY A 167 -19.03 2.84 -6.29
C GLY A 167 -18.99 3.68 -7.57
N GLU A 168 -18.44 4.89 -7.47
CA GLU A 168 -18.41 5.83 -8.57
C GLU A 168 -17.25 5.52 -9.54
N PRO A 169 -17.50 5.56 -10.86
CA PRO A 169 -16.42 5.52 -11.83
C PRO A 169 -15.58 6.79 -11.74
N SER A 170 -14.37 6.74 -12.28
CA SER A 170 -13.59 7.97 -12.43
C SER A 170 -14.27 8.88 -13.45
N ARG A 171 -14.37 10.16 -13.10
CA ARG A 171 -14.91 11.26 -13.93
C ARG A 171 -13.86 12.34 -14.17
N THR A 172 -12.84 12.40 -13.33
CA THR A 172 -11.73 13.35 -13.40
C THR A 172 -10.41 12.60 -13.40
N GLU A 173 -9.51 12.96 -14.33
CA GLU A 173 -8.15 12.44 -14.36
C GLU A 173 -7.15 13.53 -13.97
N THR A 174 -6.09 13.14 -13.26
CA THR A 174 -4.98 14.01 -12.87
C THR A 174 -3.66 13.41 -13.35
N LEU A 175 -2.78 14.26 -13.89
CA LEU A 175 -1.42 13.90 -14.27
C LEU A 175 -0.46 14.19 -13.12
N MET A 176 0.50 13.30 -12.93
CA MET A 176 1.55 13.45 -11.92
C MET A 176 2.87 12.93 -12.46
N GLY A 177 3.98 13.57 -12.12
CA GLY A 177 5.30 13.10 -12.50
C GLY A 177 6.42 13.83 -11.80
N GLU A 178 7.62 13.31 -12.01
CA GLU A 178 8.88 13.92 -11.57
C GLU A 178 9.72 14.22 -12.81
N MET A 179 10.11 15.48 -12.95
CA MET A 179 10.81 16.00 -14.11
C MET A 179 11.73 17.14 -13.71
N GLU A 180 12.76 17.38 -14.51
CA GLU A 180 13.60 18.56 -14.37
C GLU A 180 12.87 19.78 -14.94
N VAL A 181 13.04 20.93 -14.29
CA VAL A 181 12.49 22.20 -14.74
C VAL A 181 13.59 23.26 -14.77
N GLY A 182 13.62 24.06 -15.83
CA GLY A 182 14.65 25.09 -16.04
C GLY A 182 14.32 26.44 -15.40
N VAL A 183 13.22 26.54 -14.64
CA VAL A 183 12.68 27.78 -14.07
C VAL A 183 12.38 27.64 -12.57
N PRO A 184 12.38 28.76 -11.79
CA PRO A 184 12.00 28.75 -10.38
C PRO A 184 10.56 28.27 -10.11
N GLN A 185 10.30 27.74 -8.90
CA GLN A 185 9.00 27.18 -8.51
C GLN A 185 7.83 28.17 -8.65
N GLU A 186 8.08 29.44 -8.34
CA GLU A 186 7.09 30.52 -8.39
C GLU A 186 6.59 30.79 -9.81
N GLU A 187 7.34 30.35 -10.82
CA GLU A 187 7.02 30.55 -12.23
C GLU A 187 6.26 29.35 -12.84
N ILE A 188 6.08 28.23 -12.11
CA ILE A 188 5.53 26.94 -12.61
C ILE A 188 4.01 26.97 -12.96
N ALA A 189 3.28 28.05 -12.71
CA ALA A 189 1.85 28.12 -13.03
C ALA A 189 1.61 29.02 -14.27
N GLY A 190 1.46 28.43 -15.47
CA GLY A 190 1.02 29.18 -16.68
C GLY A 190 1.58 28.78 -18.05
N THR A 191 2.60 27.92 -18.17
CA THR A 191 3.20 27.45 -19.44
C THR A 191 3.55 25.95 -19.36
N ASP A 192 4.17 25.35 -20.39
CA ASP A 192 4.74 23.98 -20.32
C ASP A 192 6.20 23.95 -19.82
N PHE A 193 6.80 25.12 -19.60
CA PHE A 193 8.10 25.41 -18.99
C PHE A 193 9.30 24.68 -19.58
N GLY A 194 9.17 24.19 -20.82
CA GLY A 194 10.22 23.39 -21.45
C GLY A 194 10.52 22.12 -20.67
N VAL A 195 9.54 21.55 -19.95
CA VAL A 195 9.67 20.26 -19.27
C VAL A 195 10.31 19.24 -20.22
N HIS A 196 11.41 18.64 -19.76
CA HIS A 196 12.14 17.63 -20.52
C HIS A 196 12.62 16.53 -19.58
N SER A 197 13.06 15.41 -20.18
CA SER A 197 13.67 14.30 -19.44
C SER A 197 12.84 13.80 -18.24
N PRO A 198 11.53 13.48 -18.42
CA PRO A 198 10.74 12.99 -17.30
C PRO A 198 11.33 11.69 -16.75
N ARG A 199 11.54 11.64 -15.44
CA ARG A 199 11.94 10.39 -14.77
C ARG A 199 10.77 9.42 -14.76
N TRP A 200 9.56 9.92 -14.52
CA TRP A 200 8.32 9.17 -14.66
C TRP A 200 7.13 10.11 -14.83
N LEU A 201 6.08 9.59 -15.48
CA LEU A 201 4.78 10.21 -15.63
C LEU A 201 3.71 9.17 -15.30
N SER A 202 2.66 9.59 -14.60
CA SER A 202 1.53 8.76 -14.24
C SER A 202 0.23 9.55 -14.42
N ARG A 203 -0.85 8.80 -14.54
CA ARG A 203 -2.21 9.31 -14.61
C ARG A 203 -3.05 8.53 -13.61
N PHE A 204 -3.77 9.23 -12.76
CA PHE A 204 -4.70 8.63 -11.81
C PHE A 204 -6.07 9.30 -11.92
N GLY A 205 -7.10 8.53 -11.61
CA GLY A 205 -8.48 8.99 -11.60
C GLY A 205 -9.02 9.15 -10.18
N ASP A 206 -10.24 9.67 -10.09
CA ASP A 206 -11.01 9.91 -8.87
C ASP A 206 -12.05 8.82 -8.54
N ALA A 207 -11.90 7.61 -9.10
CA ALA A 207 -12.82 6.51 -8.82
C ALA A 207 -12.87 6.19 -7.31
N THR A 208 -14.08 6.04 -6.77
CA THR A 208 -14.29 5.62 -5.38
C THR A 208 -15.04 4.29 -5.39
N ARG A 209 -14.38 3.21 -4.96
CA ARG A 209 -14.99 1.88 -4.95
C ARG A 209 -14.65 1.12 -3.68
N LEU A 210 -15.58 0.29 -3.24
CA LEU A 210 -15.46 -0.51 -2.03
C LEU A 210 -15.88 -1.95 -2.30
N ALA A 211 -15.12 -2.91 -1.81
CA ALA A 211 -15.45 -4.33 -1.95
C ALA A 211 -16.68 -4.65 -1.10
N GLU A 212 -17.67 -5.31 -1.70
CA GLU A 212 -18.94 -5.64 -0.99
C GLU A 212 -18.72 -6.54 0.22
N ARG A 213 -17.67 -7.36 0.17
CA ARG A 213 -17.28 -8.28 1.24
C ARG A 213 -15.77 -8.31 1.35
N TYR A 214 -15.28 -8.21 2.58
CA TYR A 214 -13.85 -8.28 2.86
C TYR A 214 -13.38 -9.72 3.12
N ARG A 215 -14.31 -10.66 3.24
CA ARG A 215 -14.05 -12.07 3.50
C ARG A 215 -15.05 -12.95 2.77
N ALA A 216 -14.55 -14.03 2.18
CA ALA A 216 -15.32 -15.12 1.61
C ALA A 216 -14.65 -16.44 2.00
N GLY A 217 -15.23 -17.13 2.99
CA GLY A 217 -14.65 -18.34 3.56
C GLY A 217 -13.30 -18.09 4.23
N ARG A 218 -12.25 -18.67 3.64
CA ARG A 218 -10.84 -18.60 4.08
C ARG A 218 -10.02 -17.55 3.32
N VAL A 219 -10.65 -16.79 2.43
CA VAL A 219 -9.99 -15.73 1.66
C VAL A 219 -10.48 -14.36 2.10
N LEU A 220 -9.56 -13.43 2.30
CA LEU A 220 -9.82 -12.06 2.75
C LEU A 220 -9.20 -11.01 1.80
N LEU A 221 -9.64 -9.76 1.90
CA LEU A 221 -9.10 -8.61 1.18
C LEU A 221 -8.69 -7.51 2.16
N ALA A 222 -7.58 -6.83 1.87
CA ALA A 222 -7.11 -5.68 2.64
C ALA A 222 -6.43 -4.62 1.76
N GLY A 223 -6.50 -3.35 2.20
CA GLY A 223 -5.93 -2.21 1.48
C GLY A 223 -6.62 -1.98 0.13
N ASP A 224 -5.85 -1.58 -0.88
CA ASP A 224 -6.39 -1.24 -2.20
C ASP A 224 -7.14 -2.39 -2.89
N ALA A 225 -6.87 -3.64 -2.49
CA ALA A 225 -7.66 -4.79 -2.95
C ALA A 225 -9.12 -4.72 -2.49
N ALA A 226 -9.40 -4.05 -1.37
CA ALA A 226 -10.72 -3.86 -0.78
C ALA A 226 -11.32 -2.46 -1.02
N HIS A 227 -10.52 -1.42 -1.26
CA HIS A 227 -11.02 -0.05 -1.46
C HIS A 227 -10.09 0.82 -2.32
N ILE A 228 -10.64 1.59 -3.24
CA ILE A 228 -9.89 2.64 -3.96
C ILE A 228 -10.59 3.98 -3.84
N HIS A 229 -9.82 5.06 -3.82
CA HIS A 229 -10.31 6.42 -3.71
C HIS A 229 -9.25 7.39 -4.27
N PRO A 230 -9.61 8.66 -4.50
CA PRO A 230 -8.63 9.72 -4.75
C PRO A 230 -7.56 9.75 -3.64
N PRO A 231 -6.29 10.06 -3.96
CA PRO A 231 -5.23 10.20 -2.97
C PRO A 231 -5.43 11.42 -2.06
#